data_AF-A0A3D0X222-F1
#
_entry.id   AF-A0A3D0X222-F1
#
_cell.length_a   1.000
_cell.length_b   1.000
_cell.length_c   1.000
_cell.angle_alpha   90.00
_cell.angle_beta   90.00
_cell.angle_gamma   90.00
#
_symmetry.space_group_name_H-M   'P 1'
#
loop_
_entity.id
_entity.type
_entity.pdbx_description
1 polymer ?
#
loop_
_entity_poly.entity_id
_entity_poly.type
_entity_poly.pdbx_seq_one_letter_code
_entity_poly.pdbx_strand_id
1 'polypeptide(L)'
;MARPFKRRHICTLPECRSFRPCNAREDNSQITMTVDEYECVRLMDYERMTQAECAQKMKVARTTVQSIYETARYKLAAFLVEGSPLLISGGHYEICEAETGSCGCSCPREKRKPAFRRENIMKIAVTYDNGEIFQHFGHTEQFKLYEVDGTEIKSEEVIGTDGSGHGALAGFLTAHDVDTLICGGIGGGAQNALANAGIRLYGGCQGNADDAVRALLSG
;
A
#
# COMPACT_ATOMS: atom_id res chain seq x y z
N MET A 1 -34.95 13.57 -16.87
CA MET A 1 -33.55 13.95 -16.57
C MET A 1 -33.03 13.02 -15.48
N ALA A 2 -31.85 12.43 -15.66
CA ALA A 2 -31.24 11.57 -14.64
C ALA A 2 -30.91 12.41 -13.39
N ARG A 3 -31.33 11.95 -12.22
CA ARG A 3 -31.08 12.64 -10.94
C ARG A 3 -29.56 12.67 -10.70
N PRO A 4 -28.95 13.83 -10.42
CA PRO A 4 -27.52 13.92 -10.14
C PRO A 4 -27.14 12.97 -9.00
N PHE A 5 -26.13 12.12 -9.20
CA PHE A 5 -25.65 11.18 -8.20
C PHE A 5 -24.93 11.94 -7.09
N LYS A 6 -25.43 11.82 -5.85
CA LYS A 6 -24.77 12.38 -4.67
C LYS A 6 -23.57 11.49 -4.31
N ARG A 7 -22.37 12.06 -4.29
CA ARG A 7 -21.15 11.37 -3.86
C ARG A 7 -21.20 11.07 -2.36
N ARG A 8 -20.75 9.88 -1.97
CA ARG A 8 -20.90 9.32 -0.62
C ARG A 8 -19.60 9.52 0.17
N HIS A 9 -19.67 9.92 1.43
CA HIS A 9 -18.44 10.13 2.21
C HIS A 9 -17.88 8.82 2.76
N ILE A 10 -16.57 8.61 2.57
CA ILE A 10 -15.83 7.52 3.20
C ILE A 10 -14.72 8.09 4.10
N CYS A 11 -14.46 7.41 5.21
CA CYS A 11 -13.44 7.86 6.18
C CYS A 11 -12.03 7.45 5.76
N THR A 12 -11.84 6.22 5.27
CA THR A 12 -10.54 5.64 4.90
C THR A 12 -10.71 4.59 3.81
N LEU A 13 -9.69 4.39 2.98
CA LEU A 13 -9.67 3.31 2.00
C LEU A 13 -9.29 1.97 2.68
N PRO A 14 -9.79 0.82 2.18
CA PRO A 14 -9.38 -0.49 2.68
C PRO A 14 -7.86 -0.69 2.53
N GLU A 15 -7.23 -1.28 3.56
CA GLU A 15 -5.80 -1.63 3.52
C GLU A 15 -5.49 -2.74 2.51
N CYS A 16 -6.40 -3.70 2.37
CA CYS A 16 -6.36 -4.72 1.33
C CYS A 16 -7.63 -4.63 0.47
N ARG A 17 -7.44 -4.59 -0.85
CA ARG A 17 -8.53 -4.48 -1.83
C ARG A 17 -8.84 -5.78 -2.54
N SER A 18 -7.98 -6.80 -2.47
CA SER A 18 -8.18 -8.06 -3.18
C SER A 18 -8.06 -9.24 -2.22
N PHE A 19 -9.11 -10.05 -2.14
CA PHE A 19 -9.14 -11.28 -1.36
C PHE A 19 -9.34 -12.45 -2.30
N ARG A 20 -8.49 -13.47 -2.18
CA ARG A 20 -8.55 -14.68 -3.01
C ARG A 20 -8.53 -15.92 -2.10
N PRO A 21 -9.41 -16.90 -2.33
CA PRO A 21 -9.30 -18.18 -1.65
C PRO A 21 -8.05 -18.92 -2.12
N CYS A 22 -7.36 -19.60 -1.21
CA CYS A 22 -6.15 -20.36 -1.53
C CYS A 22 -6.39 -21.46 -2.56
N ASN A 23 -7.62 -21.97 -2.63
CA ASN A 23 -8.03 -23.06 -3.54
C ASN A 23 -8.90 -22.54 -4.69
N ALA A 24 -8.78 -21.26 -5.05
CA ALA A 24 -9.57 -20.68 -6.12
C ALA A 24 -9.37 -21.46 -7.42
N ARG A 25 -10.48 -21.94 -8.01
CA ARG A 25 -10.48 -22.49 -9.37
C ARG A 25 -10.31 -21.31 -10.34
N GLU A 26 -9.56 -21.51 -11.42
CA GLU A 26 -9.29 -20.46 -12.43
C GLU A 26 -10.58 -19.89 -13.05
N ASP A 27 -11.68 -20.65 -13.03
CA ASP A 27 -13.00 -20.27 -13.55
C ASP A 27 -13.88 -19.46 -12.58
N ASN A 28 -13.44 -19.16 -11.36
CA ASN A 28 -14.30 -18.44 -10.41
C ASN A 28 -14.44 -16.95 -10.79
N SER A 29 -15.66 -16.54 -11.12
CA SER A 29 -16.02 -15.16 -11.43
C SER A 29 -15.72 -14.23 -10.26
N GLN A 30 -14.87 -13.22 -10.48
CA GLN A 30 -14.51 -12.24 -9.46
C GLN A 30 -15.71 -11.40 -9.05
N ILE A 31 -15.99 -11.34 -7.74
CA ILE A 31 -17.00 -10.48 -7.14
C ILE A 31 -16.38 -9.09 -6.92
N THR A 32 -17.04 -8.05 -7.43
CA THR A 32 -16.61 -6.66 -7.20
C THR A 32 -17.51 -5.97 -6.19
N MET A 33 -16.91 -5.57 -5.06
CA MET A 33 -17.52 -4.73 -4.04
C MET A 33 -17.06 -3.29 -4.21
N THR A 34 -17.95 -2.32 -4.10
CA THR A 34 -17.57 -0.91 -4.21
C THR A 34 -17.04 -0.38 -2.89
N VAL A 35 -16.28 0.73 -2.93
CA VAL A 35 -15.62 1.25 -1.72
C VAL A 35 -16.63 1.76 -0.68
N ASP A 36 -17.78 2.28 -1.12
CA ASP A 36 -18.91 2.67 -0.28
C ASP A 36 -19.67 1.48 0.32
N GLU A 37 -19.76 0.36 -0.39
CA GLU A 37 -20.26 -0.92 0.16
C GLU A 37 -19.35 -1.42 1.30
N TYR A 38 -18.03 -1.39 1.06
CA TYR A 38 -17.05 -1.72 2.11
C TYR A 38 -17.16 -0.78 3.31
N GLU A 39 -17.26 0.53 3.10
CA GLU A 39 -17.40 1.50 4.18
C GLU A 39 -18.67 1.23 5.00
N CYS A 40 -19.76 0.84 4.34
CA CYS A 40 -21.01 0.51 5.00
C CYS A 40 -20.87 -0.71 5.93
N VAL A 41 -20.22 -1.77 5.44
CA VAL A 41 -19.87 -2.96 6.26
C VAL A 41 -18.96 -2.57 7.41
N ARG A 42 -17.93 -1.76 7.15
CA ARG A 42 -16.99 -1.29 8.18
C ARG A 42 -17.70 -0.51 9.28
N LEU A 43 -18.60 0.41 8.94
CA LEU A 43 -19.31 1.22 9.92
C LEU A 43 -20.31 0.38 10.72
N MET A 44 -21.11 -0.46 10.07
CA MET A 44 -22.20 -1.16 10.76
C MET A 44 -21.77 -2.46 11.41
N ASP A 45 -20.99 -3.31 10.73
CA ASP A 45 -20.61 -4.62 11.25
C ASP A 45 -19.34 -4.56 12.11
N TYR A 46 -18.35 -3.74 11.71
CA TYR A 46 -17.06 -3.66 12.44
C TYR A 46 -17.06 -2.58 13.53
N GLU A 47 -17.48 -1.35 13.24
CA GLU A 47 -17.61 -0.27 14.24
C GLU A 47 -18.90 -0.34 15.07
N ARG A 48 -19.80 -1.30 14.75
CA ARG A 48 -21.08 -1.52 15.44
C ARG A 48 -22.02 -0.30 15.45
N MET A 49 -21.98 0.51 14.40
CA MET A 49 -22.85 1.68 14.27
C MET A 49 -24.26 1.29 13.86
N THR A 50 -25.23 2.06 14.33
CA THR A 50 -26.61 1.97 13.86
C THR A 50 -26.71 2.47 12.41
N GLN A 51 -27.77 2.05 11.70
CA GLN A 51 -28.05 2.55 10.35
C GLN A 51 -28.16 4.07 10.27
N ALA A 52 -28.67 4.70 11.33
CA ALA A 52 -28.83 6.15 11.40
C ALA A 52 -27.46 6.85 11.49
N GLU A 53 -26.57 6.35 12.34
CA GLU A 53 -25.20 6.87 12.50
C GLU A 53 -24.37 6.65 11.22
N CYS A 54 -24.49 5.47 10.61
CA CYS A 54 -23.86 5.16 9.33
C CYS A 54 -24.32 6.13 8.22
N ALA A 55 -25.63 6.41 8.15
CA ALA A 55 -26.20 7.35 7.18
C ALA A 55 -25.67 8.78 7.40
N GLN A 56 -25.57 9.22 8.65
CA GLN A 56 -24.98 10.50 9.00
C GLN A 56 -23.52 10.59 8.59
N LYS A 57 -22.71 9.56 8.92
CA LYS A 57 -21.28 9.51 8.56
C LYS A 57 -21.05 9.52 7.04
N MET A 58 -21.83 8.74 6.29
CA MET A 58 -21.71 8.66 4.83
C MET A 58 -22.39 9.85 4.11
N LYS A 59 -23.07 10.74 4.84
CA LYS A 59 -23.89 11.88 4.34
C LYS A 59 -24.95 11.49 3.30
N VAL A 60 -25.54 10.31 3.47
CA VAL A 60 -26.60 9.75 2.60
C VAL A 60 -27.91 9.55 3.39
N ALA A 61 -29.01 9.26 2.68
CA ALA A 61 -30.26 8.92 3.33
C ALA A 61 -30.19 7.52 3.98
N ARG A 62 -30.95 7.30 5.06
CA ARG A 62 -31.02 5.99 5.75
C ARG A 62 -31.42 4.85 4.81
N THR A 63 -32.35 5.09 3.90
CA THR A 63 -32.78 4.11 2.88
C THR A 63 -31.65 3.76 1.90
N THR A 64 -30.77 4.72 1.60
CA THR A 64 -29.59 4.49 0.77
C THR A 64 -28.59 3.58 1.50
N VAL A 65 -28.33 3.82 2.79
CA VAL A 65 -27.48 2.92 3.61
C VAL A 65 -28.04 1.50 3.61
N GLN A 66 -29.35 1.35 3.81
CA GLN A 66 -29.98 0.03 3.78
C GLN A 66 -29.72 -0.70 2.45
N SER A 67 -29.92 -0.04 1.31
CA SER A 67 -29.68 -0.64 -0.01
C SER A 67 -28.21 -1.00 -0.26
N ILE A 68 -27.29 -0.14 0.18
CA ILE A 68 -25.84 -0.38 0.09
C ILE A 68 -25.47 -1.59 0.93
N TYR A 69 -25.98 -1.65 2.16
CA TYR A 69 -25.70 -2.73 3.09
C TYR A 69 -26.22 -4.08 2.62
N GLU A 70 -27.45 -4.12 2.09
CA GLU A 70 -28.03 -5.35 1.54
C GLU A 70 -27.16 -5.89 0.39
N THR A 71 -26.74 -5.00 -0.52
CA THR A 71 -25.85 -5.37 -1.64
C THR A 71 -24.47 -5.83 -1.15
N ALA A 72 -23.89 -5.10 -0.20
CA ALA A 72 -22.59 -5.43 0.39
C ALA A 72 -22.62 -6.79 1.11
N ARG A 73 -23.65 -7.05 1.92
CA ARG A 73 -23.82 -8.34 2.61
C ARG A 73 -24.00 -9.50 1.66
N TYR A 74 -24.77 -9.32 0.58
CA TYR A 74 -24.91 -10.34 -0.45
C TYR A 74 -23.54 -10.68 -1.08
N LYS A 75 -22.75 -9.68 -1.46
CA LYS A 75 -21.41 -9.88 -2.05
C LYS A 75 -20.44 -10.56 -1.07
N LEU A 76 -20.48 -10.19 0.21
CA LEU A 76 -19.71 -10.89 1.26
C LEU A 76 -20.13 -12.35 1.41
N ALA A 77 -21.43 -12.62 1.42
CA ALA A 77 -21.95 -13.98 1.52
C ALA A 77 -21.58 -14.81 0.29
N ALA A 78 -21.75 -14.28 -0.92
CA ALA A 78 -21.38 -14.93 -2.16
C ALA A 78 -19.88 -15.24 -2.22
N PHE A 79 -19.02 -14.29 -1.80
CA PHE A 79 -17.58 -14.50 -1.65
C PHE A 79 -17.26 -15.71 -0.78
N LEU A 80 -17.92 -15.84 0.37
CA LEU A 80 -17.68 -16.93 1.31
C LEU A 80 -18.26 -18.28 0.86
N VAL A 81 -19.44 -18.27 0.23
CA VAL A 81 -20.16 -19.48 -0.18
C VAL A 81 -19.59 -20.08 -1.47
N GLU A 82 -19.31 -19.24 -2.46
CA GLU A 82 -18.84 -19.68 -3.79
C GLU A 82 -17.32 -19.86 -3.83
N GLY A 83 -16.60 -19.30 -2.85
CA GLY A 83 -15.14 -19.24 -2.89
C GLY A 83 -14.64 -18.43 -4.08
N SER A 84 -15.38 -17.40 -4.48
CA SER A 84 -14.99 -16.50 -5.56
C SER A 84 -13.95 -15.49 -5.08
N PRO A 85 -13.05 -14.95 -5.92
CA PRO A 85 -12.23 -13.79 -5.55
C PRO A 85 -13.09 -12.56 -5.26
N LEU A 86 -12.73 -11.74 -4.27
CA LEU A 86 -13.38 -10.46 -3.97
C LEU A 86 -12.42 -9.29 -4.24
N LEU A 87 -12.86 -8.32 -5.03
CA LEU A 87 -12.14 -7.08 -5.29
C LEU A 87 -12.96 -5.88 -4.81
N ILE A 88 -12.34 -5.03 -3.99
CA ILE A 88 -12.90 -3.77 -3.53
C ILE A 88 -12.42 -2.66 -4.45
N SER A 89 -13.26 -2.22 -5.38
CA SER A 89 -12.92 -1.18 -6.35
C SER A 89 -14.15 -0.40 -6.84
N GLY A 90 -13.93 0.81 -7.36
CA GLY A 90 -14.98 1.65 -7.92
C GLY A 90 -15.94 2.24 -6.88
N GLY A 91 -17.11 2.69 -7.35
CA GLY A 91 -18.10 3.43 -6.58
C GLY A 91 -17.96 4.95 -6.70
N HIS A 92 -18.98 5.68 -6.24
CA HIS A 92 -19.03 7.14 -6.27
C HIS A 92 -18.89 7.70 -4.86
N TYR A 93 -17.64 7.86 -4.42
CA TYR A 93 -17.32 8.34 -3.08
C TYR A 93 -16.42 9.57 -3.08
N GLU A 94 -16.45 10.28 -1.96
CA GLU A 94 -15.53 11.35 -1.59
C GLU A 94 -14.86 10.97 -0.28
N ILE A 95 -13.55 11.10 -0.24
CA ILE A 95 -12.76 10.89 0.98
C ILE A 95 -12.91 12.16 1.82
N CYS A 96 -13.04 12.03 3.14
CA CYS A 96 -13.00 13.19 4.03
C CYS A 96 -11.68 13.98 3.86
N GLU A 97 -11.73 15.12 3.17
CA GLU A 97 -10.62 16.06 3.02
C GLU A 97 -10.23 16.66 4.39
N ALA A 98 -8.93 16.85 4.59
CA ALA A 98 -8.29 16.98 5.90
C ALA A 98 -8.06 18.43 6.37
N GLU A 99 -8.64 19.45 5.74
CA GLU A 99 -8.16 20.82 5.97
C GLU A 99 -8.61 21.45 7.31
N THR A 100 -9.62 20.89 7.97
CA THR A 100 -10.01 21.34 9.31
C THR A 100 -10.24 20.12 10.18
N GLY A 101 -9.39 19.93 11.19
CA GLY A 101 -9.38 18.81 12.15
C GLY A 101 -10.63 18.67 13.01
N SER A 102 -11.81 18.63 12.40
CA SER A 102 -13.10 18.41 13.02
C SER A 102 -13.99 17.61 12.07
N CYS A 103 -13.51 16.46 11.59
CA CYS A 103 -14.46 15.42 11.26
C CYS A 103 -15.07 15.02 12.61
N GLY A 104 -16.35 15.32 12.84
CA GLY A 104 -17.09 14.89 14.04
C GLY A 104 -17.27 13.37 14.13
N CYS A 105 -16.52 12.63 13.32
CA CYS A 105 -16.37 11.19 13.35
C CYS A 105 -15.24 10.84 14.31
N SER A 106 -15.48 9.87 15.19
CA SER A 106 -14.46 9.18 15.99
C SER A 106 -13.54 8.31 15.11
N CYS A 107 -13.05 8.85 13.99
CA CYS A 107 -12.17 8.09 13.10
C CYS A 107 -10.80 7.95 13.76
N PRO A 108 -10.19 6.75 13.75
CA PRO A 108 -8.84 6.51 14.25
C PRO A 108 -7.81 7.10 13.28
N ARG A 109 -7.81 8.43 13.12
CA ARG A 109 -6.92 9.13 12.19
C ARG A 109 -5.52 9.32 12.76
N GLU A 110 -5.38 9.41 14.09
CA GLU A 110 -4.10 9.75 14.73
C GLU A 110 -3.03 8.66 14.70
N LYS A 111 -3.32 7.43 14.23
CA LYS A 111 -2.32 6.33 14.29
C LYS A 111 -2.15 5.49 13.04
N ARG A 112 -2.79 5.84 11.92
CA ARG A 112 -2.50 5.16 10.66
C ARG A 112 -1.74 6.11 9.76
N LYS A 113 -0.41 5.91 9.69
CA LYS A 113 0.37 6.27 8.49
C LYS A 113 -0.49 5.85 7.28
N PRO A 114 -0.57 6.64 6.21
CA PRO A 114 -1.38 6.26 5.05
C PRO A 114 -0.86 4.90 4.54
N ALA A 115 -1.57 3.83 4.91
CA ALA A 115 -1.40 2.50 4.35
C ALA A 115 -2.06 2.51 2.97
N PHE A 116 -1.52 3.37 2.11
CA PHE A 116 -1.80 3.42 0.69
C PHE A 116 -0.48 3.13 -0.03
N ARG A 117 0.18 2.05 0.39
CA ARG A 117 1.23 1.45 -0.43
C ARG A 117 0.50 0.73 -1.56
N ARG A 118 0.52 1.37 -2.73
CA ARG A 118 0.00 0.82 -3.98
C ARG A 118 0.48 -0.63 -4.13
N GLU A 119 -0.48 -1.53 -4.35
CA GLU A 119 -0.37 -2.85 -4.99
C GLU A 119 1.05 -3.39 -5.17
N ASN A 120 1.51 -4.28 -4.28
CA ASN A 120 2.71 -5.12 -4.48
C ASN A 120 4.02 -4.41 -4.93
N ILE A 121 4.10 -3.08 -4.86
CA ILE A 121 5.30 -2.36 -5.26
C ILE A 121 6.36 -2.55 -4.17
N MET A 122 7.33 -3.41 -4.48
CA MET A 122 8.55 -3.59 -3.72
C MET A 122 9.52 -2.48 -4.10
N LYS A 123 10.06 -1.78 -3.11
CA LYS A 123 11.10 -0.77 -3.33
C LYS A 123 12.48 -1.37 -3.09
N ILE A 124 13.30 -1.35 -4.13
CA ILE A 124 14.67 -1.84 -4.10
C ILE A 124 15.60 -0.64 -4.23
N ALA A 125 16.54 -0.49 -3.30
CA ALA A 125 17.62 0.48 -3.40
C ALA A 125 18.92 -0.22 -3.78
N VAL A 126 19.69 0.40 -4.66
CA VAL A 126 21.03 -0.05 -5.04
C VAL A 126 22.01 1.08 -4.80
N THR A 127 23.15 0.79 -4.19
CA THR A 127 24.26 1.75 -4.11
C THR A 127 24.79 2.01 -5.52
N TYR A 128 24.70 3.25 -6.01
CA TYR A 128 24.95 3.58 -7.41
C TYR A 128 26.17 4.49 -7.56
N ASP A 129 27.04 4.16 -8.50
CA ASP A 129 28.14 5.01 -8.96
C ASP A 129 28.33 4.81 -10.48
N ASN A 130 27.99 5.83 -11.27
CA ASN A 130 28.22 5.86 -12.72
C ASN A 130 27.77 4.60 -13.52
N GLY A 131 26.68 3.94 -13.09
CA GLY A 131 26.14 2.75 -13.74
C GLY A 131 26.46 1.42 -13.04
N GLU A 132 27.34 1.45 -12.04
CA GLU A 132 27.83 0.27 -11.30
C GLU A 132 27.44 0.31 -9.82
N ILE A 133 27.50 -0.86 -9.18
CA ILE A 133 27.24 -1.03 -7.75
C ILE A 133 28.43 -0.55 -6.96
N PHE A 134 28.24 0.51 -6.18
CA PHE A 134 29.30 1.04 -5.34
C PHE A 134 29.68 0.08 -4.21
N GLN A 135 30.98 -0.08 -3.99
CA GLN A 135 31.50 -1.11 -3.08
C GLN A 135 31.56 -0.69 -1.61
N HIS A 136 31.32 0.58 -1.28
CA HIS A 136 31.39 1.07 0.09
C HIS A 136 30.10 1.77 0.51
N PHE A 137 29.20 1.03 1.16
CA PHE A 137 27.89 1.56 1.58
C PHE A 137 28.02 2.87 2.38
N GLY A 138 28.95 2.94 3.34
CA GLY A 138 29.14 4.12 4.20
C GLY A 138 29.62 5.39 3.50
N HIS A 139 30.10 5.28 2.25
CA HIS A 139 30.58 6.38 1.42
C HIS A 139 29.76 6.56 0.15
N THR A 140 28.59 5.91 0.07
CA THR A 140 27.74 6.00 -1.12
C THR A 140 27.11 7.39 -1.20
N GLU A 141 27.37 8.09 -2.30
CA GLU A 141 26.82 9.42 -2.58
C GLU A 141 25.46 9.35 -3.27
N GLN A 142 25.13 8.23 -3.93
CA GLN A 142 23.91 8.07 -4.71
C GLN A 142 23.29 6.68 -4.52
N PHE A 143 21.96 6.64 -4.41
CA PHE A 143 21.19 5.41 -4.51
C PHE A 143 20.35 5.44 -5.78
N LYS A 144 20.32 4.33 -6.50
CA LYS A 144 19.33 4.08 -7.54
C LYS A 144 18.17 3.31 -6.91
N LEU A 145 17.01 3.95 -6.81
CA LEU A 145 15.78 3.38 -6.34
C LEU A 145 15.00 2.78 -7.50
N TYR A 146 14.43 1.62 -7.27
CA TYR A 146 13.59 0.90 -8.21
C TYR A 146 12.26 0.60 -7.55
N GLU A 147 11.17 0.92 -8.23
CA GLU A 147 9.84 0.47 -7.87
C GLU A 147 9.50 -0.75 -8.74
N VAL A 148 9.33 -1.90 -8.11
CA VAL A 148 9.09 -3.17 -8.79
C VAL A 148 7.74 -3.73 -8.41
N ASP A 149 6.95 -4.14 -9.39
CA ASP A 149 5.71 -4.88 -9.20
C ASP A 149 5.88 -6.32 -9.67
N GLY A 150 6.01 -7.25 -8.71
CA GLY A 150 6.30 -8.66 -8.99
C GLY A 150 7.67 -8.83 -9.65
N THR A 151 7.71 -8.97 -10.97
CA THR A 151 8.93 -9.16 -11.77
C THR A 151 9.21 -7.99 -12.73
N GLU A 152 8.37 -6.96 -12.76
CA GLU A 152 8.48 -5.83 -13.68
C GLU A 152 8.88 -4.53 -12.97
N ILE A 153 9.90 -3.85 -13.49
CA ILE A 153 10.36 -2.56 -12.97
C ILE A 153 9.47 -1.45 -13.54
N LYS A 154 8.75 -0.74 -12.68
CA LYS A 154 7.84 0.36 -13.08
C LYS A 154 8.53 1.70 -13.16
N SER A 155 9.46 1.98 -12.24
CA SER A 155 10.20 3.24 -12.22
C SER A 155 11.61 3.02 -11.67
N GLU A 156 12.54 3.83 -12.14
CA GLU A 156 13.89 3.93 -11.63
C GLU A 156 14.25 5.41 -11.45
N GLU A 157 14.86 5.75 -10.32
CA GLU A 157 15.29 7.11 -9.99
C GLU A 157 16.62 7.08 -9.26
N VAL A 158 17.53 7.98 -9.61
CA VAL A 158 18.80 8.14 -8.90
C VAL A 158 18.67 9.31 -7.94
N ILE A 159 18.85 9.05 -6.65
CA ILE A 159 18.75 10.04 -5.58
C ILE A 159 20.11 10.18 -4.89
N GLY A 160 20.56 11.43 -4.73
CA GLY A 160 21.75 11.74 -3.96
C GLY A 160 21.49 11.68 -2.46
N THR A 161 22.50 11.30 -1.68
CA THR A 161 22.40 11.17 -0.20
C THR A 161 22.63 12.50 0.53
N ASP A 162 22.73 13.62 -0.21
CA ASP A 162 22.96 14.99 0.28
C ASP A 162 24.07 15.10 1.35
N GLY A 163 25.12 14.26 1.25
CA GLY A 163 26.27 14.28 2.15
C GLY A 163 26.07 13.58 3.50
N SER A 164 25.03 12.75 3.64
CA SER A 164 24.68 12.07 4.89
C SER A 164 25.56 10.84 5.17
N GLY A 165 26.78 11.04 5.69
CA GLY A 165 27.71 9.95 6.04
C GLY A 165 27.48 9.24 7.39
N HIS A 166 27.92 7.98 7.46
CA HIS A 166 28.24 7.17 8.66
C HIS A 166 27.11 6.63 9.57
N GLY A 167 25.84 6.88 9.26
CA GLY A 167 24.72 6.25 10.00
C GLY A 167 23.33 6.71 9.56
N ALA A 168 23.28 7.86 8.90
CA ALA A 168 22.05 8.44 8.37
C ALA A 168 21.50 7.70 7.14
N LEU A 169 22.30 6.89 6.44
CA LEU A 169 21.87 6.16 5.24
C LEU A 169 20.75 5.15 5.53
N ALA A 170 20.78 4.47 6.69
CA ALA A 170 19.69 3.57 7.08
C ALA A 170 18.39 4.34 7.35
N GLY A 171 18.50 5.54 7.92
CA GLY A 171 17.36 6.45 8.12
C GLY A 171 16.80 6.97 6.80
N PHE A 172 17.67 7.32 5.85
CA PHE A 172 17.30 7.73 4.50
C PHE A 172 16.50 6.62 3.79
N LEU A 173 17.01 5.38 3.79
CA LEU A 173 16.30 4.25 3.19
C LEU A 173 14.95 3.97 3.86
N THR A 174 14.86 4.16 5.18
CA THR A 174 13.59 4.04 5.92
C THR A 174 12.62 5.16 5.57
N ALA A 175 13.10 6.39 5.39
CA ALA A 175 12.28 7.54 5.00
C ALA A 175 11.71 7.41 3.58
N HIS A 176 12.42 6.70 2.70
CA HIS A 176 11.97 6.39 1.33
C HIS A 176 11.18 5.08 1.22
N ASP A 177 10.83 4.46 2.36
CA ASP A 177 10.11 3.17 2.44
C ASP A 177 10.76 2.09 1.55
N VAL A 178 12.06 1.88 1.68
CA VAL A 178 12.79 0.83 0.94
C VAL A 178 12.62 -0.53 1.64
N ASP A 179 12.30 -1.58 0.88
CA ASP A 179 12.17 -2.95 1.41
C ASP A 179 13.46 -3.74 1.32
N THR A 180 14.26 -3.49 0.28
CA THR A 180 15.45 -4.27 -0.03
C THR A 180 16.59 -3.37 -0.51
N LEU A 181 17.79 -3.61 -0.01
CA LEU A 181 19.01 -2.92 -0.36
C LEU A 181 20.01 -3.89 -0.99
N ILE A 182 20.54 -3.53 -2.14
CA ILE A 182 21.68 -4.18 -2.79
C ILE A 182 22.90 -3.27 -2.65
N CYS A 183 23.99 -3.82 -2.13
CA CYS A 183 25.25 -3.10 -2.00
C CYS A 183 26.46 -4.04 -2.18
N GLY A 184 27.63 -3.46 -2.43
CA GLY A 184 28.89 -4.18 -2.32
C GLY A 184 29.26 -4.42 -0.85
N GLY A 185 30.29 -3.75 -0.37
CA GLY A 185 30.76 -3.82 1.02
C GLY A 185 29.94 -2.99 1.99
N ILE A 186 29.54 -3.62 3.11
CA ILE A 186 28.80 -2.99 4.21
C ILE A 186 29.39 -3.40 5.56
N GLY A 187 29.58 -2.42 6.45
CA GLY A 187 30.09 -2.63 7.80
C GLY A 187 29.02 -3.17 8.76
N GLY A 188 29.44 -3.91 9.80
CA GLY A 188 28.53 -4.57 10.75
C GLY A 188 27.56 -3.63 11.48
N GLY A 189 27.97 -2.39 11.76
CA GLY A 189 27.07 -1.38 12.36
C GLY A 189 25.89 -1.00 11.46
N ALA A 190 26.12 -0.90 10.15
CA ALA A 190 25.07 -0.60 9.18
C ALA A 190 24.15 -1.81 8.94
N GLN A 191 24.71 -3.04 8.94
CA GLN A 191 23.91 -4.27 8.86
C GLN A 191 22.88 -4.34 9.99
N ASN A 192 23.29 -4.06 11.23
CA ASN A 192 22.40 -4.05 12.38
C ASN A 192 21.31 -2.97 12.28
N ALA A 193 21.65 -1.77 11.76
CA ALA A 193 20.69 -0.69 11.59
C ALA A 193 19.61 -1.04 10.55
N LEU A 194 20.00 -1.66 9.43
CA LEU A 194 19.08 -2.11 8.37
C LEU A 194 18.20 -3.27 8.85
N ALA A 195 18.76 -4.22 9.59
CA ALA A 195 18.00 -5.32 10.19
C ALA A 195 16.93 -4.82 11.17
N ASN A 196 17.28 -3.84 12.02
CA ASN A 196 16.32 -3.20 12.94
C ASN A 196 15.24 -2.40 12.20
N ALA A 197 15.55 -1.87 11.03
CA ALA A 197 14.59 -1.18 10.16
C ALA A 197 13.72 -2.14 9.33
N GLY A 198 14.00 -3.45 9.35
CA GLY A 198 13.27 -4.45 8.58
C GLY A 198 13.64 -4.47 7.08
N ILE A 199 14.77 -3.87 6.70
CA ILE A 199 15.24 -3.81 5.30
C ILE A 199 16.04 -5.07 4.99
N ARG A 200 15.69 -5.79 3.92
CA ARG A 200 16.47 -6.95 3.46
C ARG A 200 17.75 -6.48 2.80
N LEU A 201 18.88 -7.06 3.19
CA LEU A 201 20.20 -6.66 2.72
C LEU A 201 20.82 -7.76 1.85
N TYR A 202 21.24 -7.38 0.65
CA TYR A 202 22.07 -8.19 -0.26
C TYR A 202 23.43 -7.51 -0.39
N GLY A 203 24.39 -7.97 0.41
CA GLY A 203 25.77 -7.48 0.40
C GLY A 203 26.68 -8.33 -0.48
N GLY A 204 27.78 -7.75 -0.95
CA GLY A 204 28.81 -8.42 -1.75
C GLY A 204 28.55 -8.38 -3.26
N CYS A 205 27.58 -7.59 -3.72
CA CYS A 205 27.25 -7.47 -5.14
C CYS A 205 28.25 -6.56 -5.88
N GLN A 206 28.57 -6.92 -7.12
CA GLN A 206 29.49 -6.18 -8.00
C GLN A 206 28.93 -6.15 -9.42
N GLY A 207 29.35 -5.17 -10.22
CA GLY A 207 28.91 -5.00 -11.61
C GLY A 207 27.80 -3.98 -11.76
N ASN A 208 26.98 -4.13 -12.82
CA ASN A 208 25.94 -3.17 -13.17
C ASN A 208 24.75 -3.22 -12.19
N ALA A 209 24.24 -2.04 -11.81
CA ALA A 209 23.11 -1.93 -10.89
C ALA A 209 21.82 -2.57 -11.41
N ASP A 210 21.52 -2.40 -12.71
CA ASP A 210 20.28 -2.88 -13.33
C ASP A 210 20.26 -4.41 -13.43
N ASP A 211 21.42 -5.00 -13.75
CA ASP A 211 21.55 -6.46 -13.86
C ASP A 211 21.42 -7.14 -12.50
N ALA A 212 21.92 -6.51 -11.42
CA ALA A 212 21.74 -7.03 -10.08
C ALA A 212 20.28 -7.01 -9.60
N VAL A 213 19.52 -5.96 -9.96
CA VAL A 213 18.08 -5.92 -9.69
C VAL A 213 17.36 -7.01 -10.48
N ARG A 214 17.65 -7.16 -11.77
CA ARG A 214 17.05 -8.22 -12.59
C ARG A 214 17.38 -9.61 -12.05
N ALA A 215 18.62 -9.84 -11.64
CA ALA A 215 19.05 -11.10 -11.02
C ALA A 215 18.26 -11.39 -9.73
N LEU A 216 18.06 -10.37 -8.88
CA LEU A 216 17.25 -10.50 -7.67
C LEU A 216 15.78 -10.86 -7.98
N LEU A 217 15.23 -10.33 -9.08
CA LEU A 217 13.86 -10.64 -9.51
C LEU A 217 13.72 -12.01 -10.16
N SER A 218 14.79 -12.55 -10.76
CA SER A 218 14.78 -13.89 -11.34
C SER A 218 14.94 -15.03 -10.32
N GLY A 219 15.31 -14.71 -9.08
CA GLY A 219 15.57 -15.68 -8.01
C GLY A 219 16.97 -16.30 -8.07
#